data_AF-A0A4V3CG73-F1
#
_entry.id   AF-A0A4V3CG73-F1
#
_cell.length_a   1.000
_cell.length_b   1.000
_cell.length_c   1.000
_cell.angle_alpha   90.00
_cell.angle_beta   90.00
_cell.angle_gamma   90.00
#
_symmetry.space_group_name_H-M   'P 1'
#
loop_
_entity.id
_entity.type
_entity.pdbx_description
1 polymer ?
#
loop_
_entity_poly.entity_id
_entity_poly.type
_entity_poly.pdbx_seq_one_letter_code
_entity_poly.pdbx_strand_id
1 'polypeptide(L)'
;MQEEEERYVQIINDSNRKLVVLKLLSNFFNHKDFVGVLVRTKVIHSLFQKNKTLDINKLELFHIQFTNSLIELFQKIKKSKEQQYLLVSDEMDINADIIAKMKLEIGDEKFSDRTKGHAQLMSKKIEQLYHSFESGNTSFFDWHDIMSFSDRVKSEYYREISIEEYDLLTNVKKNLYENKYAKFEKKLLGRLNILNFKIKFLCGLECNNEIIEVYEFRDSNDRFIFVGNEKSFYFIDEEKAKGINLSKNNSAKAEIIAQLEEKNALSAIEMSTIKTSLPENVQDVLRDYLHKISSVDFLEDLQNVDEQTNILRTMLNININ
;
A
#
# COMPACT_ATOMS: atom_id res chain seq x y z
N MET A 1 -34.55 -42.22 -38.40
CA MET A 1 -33.23 -42.79 -38.77
C MET A 1 -32.20 -41.74 -39.16
N GLN A 2 -32.24 -41.09 -40.35
CA GLN A 2 -31.22 -40.10 -40.72
C GLN A 2 -31.15 -38.89 -39.77
N GLU A 3 -32.31 -38.30 -39.42
CA GLU A 3 -32.37 -37.16 -38.49
C GLU A 3 -31.94 -37.50 -37.05
N GLU A 4 -32.22 -38.72 -36.58
CA GLU A 4 -31.82 -39.15 -35.23
C GLU A 4 -30.31 -39.39 -35.12
N GLU A 5 -29.70 -39.91 -36.20
CA GLU A 5 -28.27 -40.16 -36.26
C GLU A 5 -27.49 -38.84 -36.38
N GLU A 6 -27.99 -37.88 -37.15
CA GLU A 6 -27.46 -36.51 -37.19
C GLU A 6 -27.56 -35.82 -35.82
N ARG A 7 -28.71 -35.92 -35.15
CA ARG A 7 -28.93 -35.34 -33.82
C ARG A 7 -28.02 -35.97 -32.76
N TYR A 8 -27.82 -37.29 -32.82
CA TYR A 8 -26.88 -38.00 -31.95
C TYR A 8 -25.45 -37.46 -32.10
N VAL A 9 -24.97 -37.33 -33.34
CA VAL A 9 -23.63 -36.80 -33.64
C VAL A 9 -23.49 -35.37 -33.13
N GLN A 10 -24.52 -34.55 -33.31
CA GLN A 10 -24.53 -33.16 -32.85
C GLN A 10 -24.40 -33.05 -31.32
N ILE A 11 -25.19 -33.80 -30.55
CA ILE A 11 -25.17 -33.75 -29.08
C ILE A 11 -23.84 -34.27 -28.53
N ILE A 12 -23.27 -35.35 -29.12
CA ILE A 12 -21.96 -35.86 -28.71
C ILE A 12 -20.85 -34.84 -28.99
N ASN A 13 -20.87 -34.18 -30.14
CA ASN A 13 -19.90 -33.13 -30.46
C ASN A 13 -20.00 -31.93 -29.53
N ASP A 14 -21.22 -31.51 -29.19
CA ASP A 14 -21.45 -30.41 -28.28
C ASP A 14 -21.04 -30.74 -26.84
N SER A 15 -21.33 -31.96 -26.39
CA SER A 15 -20.84 -32.50 -25.11
C SER A 15 -19.30 -32.51 -25.04
N ASN A 16 -18.61 -32.91 -26.13
CA ASN A 16 -17.16 -32.84 -26.22
C ASN A 16 -16.63 -31.40 -26.10
N ARG A 17 -17.28 -30.42 -26.74
CA ARG A 17 -16.90 -29.00 -26.58
C ARG A 17 -17.00 -28.55 -25.12
N LYS A 18 -18.07 -28.92 -24.42
CA LYS A 18 -18.24 -28.63 -22.98
C LYS A 18 -17.15 -29.27 -22.13
N LEU A 19 -16.76 -30.51 -22.41
CA LEU A 19 -15.65 -31.19 -21.72
C LEU A 19 -14.31 -30.47 -21.92
N VAL A 20 -14.04 -29.95 -23.11
CA VAL A 20 -12.83 -29.13 -23.37
C VAL A 20 -12.83 -27.87 -22.51
N VAL A 21 -13.97 -27.16 -22.45
CA VAL A 21 -14.10 -25.96 -21.60
C VAL A 21 -13.92 -26.28 -20.12
N LEU A 22 -14.56 -27.34 -19.62
CA LEU A 22 -14.38 -27.80 -18.24
C LEU A 22 -12.93 -28.16 -17.94
N LYS A 23 -12.21 -28.78 -18.87
CA LYS A 23 -10.78 -29.09 -18.71
C LYS A 23 -9.94 -27.83 -18.57
N LEU A 24 -10.19 -26.80 -19.39
CA LEU A 24 -9.50 -25.52 -19.29
C LEU A 24 -9.76 -24.83 -17.94
N LEU A 25 -11.02 -24.79 -17.50
CA LEU A 25 -11.40 -24.23 -16.20
C LEU A 25 -10.77 -25.02 -15.04
N SER A 26 -10.83 -26.35 -15.11
CA SER A 26 -10.24 -27.24 -14.10
C SER A 26 -8.74 -27.01 -13.95
N ASN A 27 -8.02 -26.79 -15.05
CA ASN A 27 -6.59 -26.50 -15.03
C ASN A 27 -6.30 -25.09 -14.46
N PHE A 28 -7.13 -24.10 -14.79
CA PHE A 28 -6.97 -22.74 -14.29
C PHE A 28 -7.16 -22.67 -12.76
N PHE A 29 -8.22 -23.30 -12.24
CA PHE A 29 -8.53 -23.26 -10.80
C PHE A 29 -7.74 -24.29 -9.98
N ASN A 30 -7.25 -25.36 -10.61
CA ASN A 30 -6.48 -26.43 -9.97
C ASN A 30 -7.10 -26.96 -8.65
N HIS A 31 -8.43 -27.09 -8.62
CA HIS A 31 -9.18 -27.48 -7.43
C HIS A 31 -9.63 -28.95 -7.50
N LYS A 32 -9.41 -29.71 -6.41
CA LYS A 32 -9.69 -31.16 -6.35
C LYS A 32 -11.13 -31.53 -6.76
N ASP A 33 -12.11 -30.77 -6.26
CA ASP A 33 -13.53 -31.08 -6.50
C ASP A 33 -13.91 -30.75 -7.94
N PHE A 34 -13.23 -29.77 -8.56
CA PHE A 34 -13.44 -29.41 -9.96
C PHE A 34 -12.93 -30.52 -10.88
N VAL A 35 -11.74 -31.05 -10.58
CA VAL A 35 -11.19 -32.21 -11.28
C VAL A 35 -12.14 -33.40 -11.14
N GLY A 36 -12.70 -33.63 -9.95
CA GLY A 36 -13.73 -34.65 -9.72
C GLY A 36 -14.95 -34.46 -10.62
N VAL A 37 -15.43 -33.22 -10.76
CA VAL A 37 -16.55 -32.89 -11.64
C VAL A 37 -16.22 -33.21 -13.09
N LEU A 38 -15.07 -32.76 -13.59
CA LEU A 38 -14.62 -33.04 -14.96
C LEU A 38 -14.58 -34.55 -15.25
N VAL A 39 -14.05 -35.34 -14.32
CA VAL A 39 -13.99 -36.81 -14.45
C VAL A 39 -15.39 -37.39 -14.54
N ARG A 40 -16.31 -36.99 -13.65
CA ARG A 40 -17.69 -37.49 -13.65
C ARG A 40 -18.47 -37.09 -14.89
N THR A 41 -18.38 -35.84 -15.34
CA THR A 41 -18.96 -35.39 -16.60
C THR A 41 -18.44 -36.22 -17.79
N LYS A 42 -17.14 -36.56 -17.80
CA LYS A 42 -16.54 -37.39 -18.85
C LYS A 42 -17.03 -38.84 -18.82
N VAL A 43 -17.27 -39.39 -17.62
CA VAL A 43 -17.88 -40.72 -17.46
C VAL A 43 -19.30 -40.73 -18.02
N ILE A 44 -20.12 -39.74 -17.68
CA ILE A 44 -21.49 -39.59 -18.20
C ILE A 44 -21.46 -39.49 -19.73
N HIS A 45 -20.62 -38.62 -20.29
CA HIS A 45 -20.45 -38.53 -21.75
C HIS A 45 -20.11 -39.88 -22.39
N SER A 46 -19.12 -40.60 -21.82
CA SER A 46 -18.65 -41.88 -22.36
C SER A 46 -19.73 -42.96 -22.29
N LEU A 47 -20.62 -42.91 -21.29
CA LEU A 47 -21.74 -43.84 -21.13
C LEU A 47 -22.75 -43.70 -22.28
N PHE A 48 -23.15 -42.48 -22.62
CA PHE A 48 -24.03 -42.22 -23.77
C PHE A 48 -23.33 -42.47 -25.11
N GLN A 49 -22.03 -42.18 -25.22
CA GLN A 49 -21.28 -42.41 -26.45
C GLN A 49 -21.14 -43.91 -26.80
N LYS A 50 -21.01 -44.77 -25.78
CA LYS A 50 -20.84 -46.22 -25.95
C LYS A 50 -22.18 -46.96 -26.08
N ASN A 51 -23.24 -46.46 -25.45
CA ASN A 51 -24.54 -47.12 -25.39
C ASN A 51 -25.57 -46.38 -26.26
N LYS A 52 -25.65 -46.72 -27.54
CA LYS A 52 -26.62 -46.13 -28.49
C LYS A 52 -28.10 -46.44 -28.18
N THR A 53 -28.36 -47.33 -27.22
CA THR A 53 -29.72 -47.66 -26.76
C THR A 53 -30.30 -46.62 -25.80
N LEU A 54 -29.45 -45.76 -25.23
CA LEU A 54 -29.87 -44.69 -24.34
C LEU A 54 -30.37 -43.49 -25.15
N ASP A 55 -31.41 -42.81 -24.64
CA ASP A 55 -31.90 -41.58 -25.23
C ASP A 55 -30.86 -40.46 -25.08
N ILE A 56 -30.24 -40.09 -26.20
CA ILE A 56 -29.19 -39.07 -26.26
C ILE A 56 -29.67 -37.69 -25.81
N ASN A 57 -30.98 -37.40 -25.88
CA ASN A 57 -31.53 -36.13 -25.40
C ASN A 57 -31.35 -35.97 -23.88
N LYS A 58 -31.20 -37.07 -23.13
CA LYS A 58 -30.90 -37.01 -21.69
C LYS A 58 -29.49 -36.50 -21.41
N LEU A 59 -28.52 -36.76 -22.30
CA LEU A 59 -27.19 -36.17 -22.20
C LEU A 59 -27.25 -34.65 -22.43
N GLU A 60 -28.04 -34.21 -23.41
CA GLU A 60 -28.28 -32.80 -23.65
C GLU A 60 -28.95 -32.13 -22.43
N LEU A 61 -29.98 -32.75 -21.87
CA LEU A 61 -30.68 -32.27 -20.68
C LEU A 61 -29.75 -32.17 -19.47
N PHE A 62 -28.90 -33.18 -19.24
CA PHE A 62 -27.86 -33.15 -18.22
C PHE A 62 -26.95 -31.92 -18.38
N HIS A 63 -26.51 -31.64 -19.60
CA HIS A 63 -25.65 -30.49 -19.84
C HIS A 63 -26.38 -29.16 -19.62
N ILE A 64 -27.64 -29.05 -20.04
CA ILE A 64 -28.46 -27.86 -19.81
C ILE A 64 -28.67 -27.63 -18.30
N GLN A 65 -29.00 -28.68 -17.56
CA GLN A 65 -29.34 -28.59 -16.14
C GLN A 65 -28.12 -28.38 -15.24
N PHE A 66 -26.98 -28.98 -15.60
CA PHE A 66 -25.84 -29.08 -14.68
C PHE A 66 -24.55 -28.49 -15.24
N THR A 67 -24.20 -28.79 -16.49
CA THR A 67 -22.87 -28.44 -17.01
C THR A 67 -22.77 -26.97 -17.43
N ASN A 68 -23.80 -26.44 -18.08
CA ASN A 68 -23.79 -25.07 -18.61
C ASN A 68 -23.69 -24.04 -17.49
N SER A 69 -24.54 -24.16 -16.47
CA SER A 69 -24.53 -23.22 -15.34
C SER A 69 -23.21 -23.25 -14.56
N LEU A 70 -22.59 -24.42 -14.42
CA LEU A 70 -21.26 -24.55 -13.80
C LEU A 70 -20.19 -23.85 -14.65
N ILE A 71 -20.18 -24.09 -15.96
CA ILE A 71 -19.25 -23.43 -16.89
C ILE A 71 -19.42 -21.91 -16.82
N GLU A 72 -20.65 -21.40 -16.86
CA GLU A 72 -20.94 -19.97 -16.79
C GLU A 72 -20.45 -19.34 -15.48
N LEU A 73 -20.72 -19.98 -14.34
CA LEU A 73 -20.28 -19.52 -13.03
C LEU A 73 -18.75 -19.38 -12.98
N PHE A 74 -18.04 -20.44 -13.36
CA PHE A 74 -16.58 -20.46 -13.28
C PHE A 74 -15.90 -19.62 -14.36
N GLN A 75 -16.53 -19.41 -15.52
CA GLN A 75 -16.08 -18.41 -16.49
C GLN A 75 -16.19 -16.98 -15.94
N LYS A 76 -17.30 -16.65 -15.25
CA LYS A 76 -17.45 -15.35 -14.58
C LYS A 76 -16.40 -15.15 -13.50
N ILE A 77 -16.18 -16.16 -12.64
CA ILE A 77 -15.15 -16.11 -11.60
C ILE A 77 -13.76 -15.96 -12.21
N LYS A 78 -13.44 -16.73 -13.26
CA LYS A 78 -12.16 -16.63 -13.97
C LYS A 78 -11.94 -15.21 -14.51
N LYS A 79 -12.93 -14.65 -15.20
CA LYS A 79 -12.87 -13.29 -15.76
C LYS A 79 -12.67 -12.23 -14.66
N SER A 80 -13.40 -12.35 -13.56
CA SER A 80 -13.25 -11.46 -12.40
C SER A 80 -11.84 -11.53 -11.80
N LYS A 81 -11.28 -12.73 -11.63
CA LYS A 81 -9.91 -12.92 -11.15
C LYS A 81 -8.85 -12.39 -12.11
N GLU A 82 -9.02 -12.60 -13.42
CA GLU A 82 -8.14 -12.04 -14.45
C GLU A 82 -8.17 -10.50 -14.42
N GLN A 83 -9.34 -9.90 -14.24
CA GLN A 83 -9.48 -8.44 -14.11
C GLN A 83 -8.84 -7.91 -12.82
N GLN A 84 -9.05 -8.59 -11.68
CA GLN A 84 -8.39 -8.23 -10.42
C GLN A 84 -6.87 -8.32 -10.54
N TYR A 85 -6.35 -9.38 -11.18
CA TYR A 85 -4.92 -9.55 -11.41
C TYR A 85 -4.34 -8.40 -12.25
N LEU A 86 -5.03 -7.99 -13.33
CA LEU A 86 -4.61 -6.87 -14.16
C LEU A 86 -4.59 -5.57 -13.37
N LEU A 87 -5.65 -5.28 -12.60
CA LEU A 87 -5.74 -4.05 -11.81
C LEU A 87 -4.62 -3.94 -10.77
N VAL A 88 -4.34 -5.02 -10.05
CA VAL A 88 -3.26 -5.06 -9.05
C VAL A 88 -1.89 -4.94 -9.73
N SER A 89 -1.70 -5.56 -10.90
CA SER A 89 -0.48 -5.42 -11.69
C SER A 89 -0.25 -3.98 -12.16
N ASP A 90 -1.28 -3.36 -12.73
CA ASP A 90 -1.22 -1.97 -13.20
C ASP A 90 -0.91 -1.02 -12.03
N GLU A 91 -1.51 -1.24 -10.87
CA GLU A 91 -1.22 -0.47 -9.65
C GLU A 91 0.25 -0.61 -9.21
N MET A 92 0.79 -1.84 -9.24
CA MET A 92 2.20 -2.08 -8.91
C MET A 92 3.16 -1.36 -9.86
N ASP A 93 2.85 -1.36 -11.16
CA ASP A 93 3.65 -0.67 -12.18
C ASP A 93 3.60 0.85 -11.99
N ILE A 94 2.42 1.42 -11.73
CA ILE A 94 2.26 2.85 -11.42
C ILE A 94 3.05 3.22 -10.16
N ASN A 95 2.96 2.41 -9.10
CA ASN A 95 3.71 2.65 -7.87
C ASN A 95 5.24 2.60 -8.12
N ALA A 96 5.71 1.67 -8.95
CA ALA A 96 7.12 1.57 -9.32
C ALA A 96 7.62 2.83 -10.06
N ASP A 97 6.81 3.35 -10.99
CA ASP A 97 7.11 4.60 -11.70
C ASP A 97 7.18 5.81 -10.77
N ILE A 98 6.25 5.90 -9.80
CA ILE A 98 6.23 6.96 -8.79
C ILE A 98 7.48 6.88 -7.90
N ILE A 99 7.83 5.67 -7.43
CA ILE A 99 9.03 5.42 -6.63
C ILE A 99 10.28 5.87 -7.39
N ALA A 100 10.40 5.51 -8.67
CA ALA A 100 11.55 5.88 -9.49
C ALA A 100 11.70 7.40 -9.62
N LYS A 101 10.60 8.13 -9.87
CA LYS A 101 10.59 9.60 -9.93
C LYS A 101 10.99 10.24 -8.60
N MET A 102 10.40 9.78 -7.50
CA MET A 102 10.70 10.31 -6.17
C MET A 102 12.16 10.07 -5.76
N LYS A 103 12.73 8.90 -6.09
CA LYS A 103 14.16 8.60 -5.84
C LYS A 103 15.08 9.55 -6.59
N LEU A 104 14.75 9.92 -7.84
CA LEU A 104 15.51 10.91 -8.60
C LEU A 104 15.44 12.32 -7.99
N GLU A 105 14.28 12.71 -7.46
CA GLU A 105 14.06 14.03 -6.88
C GLU A 105 14.73 14.23 -5.52
N ILE A 106 14.85 13.18 -4.70
CA ILE A 106 15.58 13.24 -3.41
C ILE A 106 17.07 13.55 -3.65
N GLY A 107 17.62 13.12 -4.80
CA GLY A 107 19.01 13.31 -5.17
C GLY A 107 19.99 12.46 -4.35
N ASP A 108 21.25 12.44 -4.78
CA ASP A 108 22.31 11.64 -4.13
C ASP A 108 22.94 12.33 -2.91
N GLU A 109 22.80 13.64 -2.77
CA GLU A 109 23.44 14.39 -1.69
C GLU A 109 22.69 14.16 -0.37
N LYS A 110 23.30 13.37 0.51
CA LYS A 110 22.71 12.99 1.79
C LYS A 110 22.39 14.24 2.62
N PHE A 111 21.13 14.42 2.97
CA PHE A 111 20.65 15.46 3.88
C PHE A 111 21.49 15.57 5.17
N SER A 112 21.99 14.44 5.68
CA SER A 112 22.88 14.42 6.84
C SER A 112 24.19 15.21 6.65
N ASP A 113 24.72 15.33 5.44
CA ASP A 113 25.96 16.06 5.19
C ASP A 113 25.67 17.56 5.01
N ARG A 114 24.55 17.90 4.35
CA ARG A 114 24.08 19.29 4.23
C ARG A 114 23.77 19.89 5.60
N THR A 115 23.10 19.15 6.49
CA THR A 115 22.80 19.58 7.87
C THR A 115 24.04 19.76 8.75
N LYS A 116 25.10 18.95 8.54
CA LYS A 116 26.39 19.17 9.23
C LYS A 116 27.03 20.49 8.80
N GLY A 117 27.04 20.79 7.49
CA GLY A 117 27.54 22.05 6.97
C GLY A 117 26.74 23.24 7.49
N HIS A 118 25.41 23.13 7.47
CA HIS A 118 24.50 24.14 8.03
C HIS A 118 24.75 24.39 9.52
N ALA A 119 24.89 23.33 10.33
CA ALA A 119 25.19 23.47 11.76
C ALA A 119 26.53 24.16 12.02
N GLN A 120 27.55 23.91 11.19
CA GLN A 120 28.84 24.60 11.28
C GLN A 120 28.71 26.09 10.92
N LEU A 121 27.92 26.41 9.91
CA LEU A 121 27.65 27.80 9.53
C LEU A 121 26.88 28.54 10.64
N MET A 122 25.84 27.91 11.19
CA MET A 122 25.08 28.45 12.33
C MET A 122 25.97 28.69 13.54
N SER A 123 26.84 27.72 13.88
CA SER A 123 27.83 27.85 14.96
C SER A 123 28.70 29.10 14.81
N LYS A 124 29.29 29.32 13.62
CA LYS A 124 30.10 30.50 13.32
C LYS A 124 29.30 31.81 13.41
N LYS A 125 28.05 31.80 12.94
CA LYS A 125 27.16 32.98 12.99
C LYS A 125 26.81 33.35 14.43
N ILE A 126 26.52 32.35 15.29
CA ILE A 126 26.27 32.57 16.71
C ILE A 126 27.52 33.11 17.41
N GLU A 127 28.71 32.58 17.11
CA GLU A 127 29.98 33.05 17.68
C GLU A 127 30.27 34.52 17.29
N GLN A 128 30.04 34.88 16.02
CA GLN A 128 30.12 36.27 15.55
C GLN A 128 29.15 37.21 16.29
N LEU A 129 27.90 36.76 16.49
CA LEU A 129 26.91 37.52 17.26
C LEU A 129 27.33 37.68 18.72
N TYR A 130 27.86 36.63 19.35
CA TYR A 130 28.36 36.68 20.72
C TYR A 130 29.43 37.76 20.89
N HIS A 131 30.45 37.79 20.03
CA HIS A 131 31.49 38.82 20.09
C HIS A 131 30.95 40.23 19.79
N SER A 132 29.88 40.34 19.01
CA SER A 132 29.20 41.61 18.75
C SER A 132 28.46 42.12 20.00
N PHE A 133 27.88 41.21 20.80
CA PHE A 133 27.29 41.53 22.11
C PHE A 133 28.36 41.93 23.14
N GLU A 134 29.53 41.29 23.12
CA GLU A 134 30.62 41.53 24.07
C GLU A 134 31.37 42.85 23.78
N SER A 135 31.71 43.10 22.52
CA SER A 135 32.54 44.26 22.11
C SER A 135 31.74 45.54 21.87
N GLY A 136 30.41 45.45 21.77
CA GLY A 136 29.52 46.57 21.41
C GLY A 136 29.73 47.08 19.98
N ASN A 137 30.59 46.45 19.18
CA ASN A 137 30.96 46.89 17.84
C ASN A 137 30.13 46.12 16.81
N THR A 138 29.22 46.80 16.12
CA THR A 138 28.34 46.18 15.12
C THR A 138 29.06 46.05 13.78
N SER A 139 29.76 44.94 13.59
CA SER A 139 30.19 44.51 12.25
C SER A 139 28.96 44.13 11.41
N PHE A 140 29.06 44.22 10.08
CA PHE A 140 27.99 43.78 9.19
C PHE A 140 27.68 42.29 9.40
N PHE A 141 26.40 41.97 9.62
CA PHE A 141 25.93 40.61 9.85
C PHE A 141 24.74 40.31 8.95
N ASP A 142 24.72 39.10 8.37
CA ASP A 142 23.72 38.65 7.42
C ASP A 142 23.26 37.21 7.71
N TRP A 143 21.95 36.98 7.60
CA TRP A 143 21.25 35.72 7.79
C TRP A 143 20.94 34.97 6.49
N HIS A 144 21.23 35.55 5.32
CA HIS A 144 20.82 35.01 4.02
C HIS A 144 21.18 33.53 3.84
N ASP A 145 22.42 33.14 4.13
CA ASP A 145 22.87 31.76 3.96
C ASP A 145 22.10 30.77 4.83
N ILE A 146 21.81 31.13 6.09
CA ILE A 146 21.06 30.30 7.04
C ILE A 146 19.60 30.14 6.60
N MET A 147 18.95 31.25 6.22
CA MET A 147 17.55 31.21 5.80
C MET A 147 17.40 30.47 4.46
N SER A 148 18.32 30.69 3.53
CA SER A 148 18.29 30.04 2.21
C SER A 148 18.46 28.52 2.31
N PHE A 149 19.19 28.01 3.30
CA PHE A 149 19.25 26.58 3.57
C PHE A 149 17.87 26.05 3.96
N SER A 150 17.27 26.65 4.98
CA SER A 150 15.94 26.27 5.48
C SER A 150 14.88 26.33 4.37
N ASP A 151 14.85 27.39 3.57
CA ASP A 151 13.90 27.53 2.46
C ASP A 151 14.05 26.45 1.39
N ARG A 152 15.27 25.95 1.16
CA ARG A 152 15.54 24.88 0.19
C ARG A 152 15.14 23.50 0.69
N VAL A 153 15.16 23.26 2.00
CA VAL A 153 14.97 21.91 2.57
C VAL A 153 13.63 21.73 3.28
N LYS A 154 12.95 22.82 3.67
CA LYS A 154 11.75 22.74 4.51
C LYS A 154 10.66 21.85 3.95
N SER A 155 10.33 21.98 2.66
CA SER A 155 9.23 21.23 2.04
C SER A 155 9.47 19.73 1.96
N GLU A 156 10.73 19.29 2.02
CA GLU A 156 11.10 17.87 1.90
C GLU A 156 11.42 17.23 3.25
N TYR A 157 11.99 18.01 4.18
CA TYR A 157 12.55 17.49 5.42
C TYR A 157 11.91 18.07 6.68
N TYR A 158 11.38 19.30 6.67
CA TYR A 158 10.88 19.89 7.91
C TYR A 158 9.52 19.30 8.25
N ARG A 159 9.31 19.07 9.54
CA ARG A 159 8.08 18.48 10.07
C ARG A 159 7.10 19.60 10.38
N GLU A 160 5.86 19.47 9.89
CA GLU A 160 4.79 20.37 10.30
C GLU A 160 4.42 20.14 11.77
N ILE A 161 4.24 21.22 12.52
CA ILE A 161 3.81 21.21 13.92
C ILE A 161 2.57 22.11 14.11
N SER A 162 1.78 21.80 15.13
CA SER A 162 0.60 22.60 15.46
C SER A 162 0.97 23.95 16.09
N ILE A 163 0.01 24.87 16.13
CA ILE A 163 0.19 26.17 16.79
C ILE A 163 0.40 25.98 18.30
N GLU A 164 -0.28 25.00 18.91
CA GLU A 164 -0.06 24.71 20.33
C GLU A 164 1.36 24.21 20.60
N GLU A 165 1.90 23.35 19.73
CA GLU A 165 3.29 22.87 19.84
C GLU A 165 4.30 23.99 19.63
N TYR A 166 4.04 24.88 18.67
CA TYR A 166 4.83 26.09 18.44
C TYR A 166 4.88 26.97 19.70
N ASP A 167 3.73 27.22 20.32
CA ASP A 167 3.64 28.03 21.53
C ASP A 167 4.37 27.36 22.71
N LEU A 168 4.29 26.04 22.85
CA LEU A 168 5.03 25.32 23.90
C LEU A 168 6.55 25.48 23.76
N LEU A 169 7.05 25.53 22.52
CA LEU A 169 8.48 25.68 22.22
C LEU A 169 8.97 27.13 22.42
N THR A 170 8.15 28.12 22.09
CA THR A 170 8.55 29.54 22.02
C THR A 170 8.12 30.36 23.23
N ASN A 171 6.98 30.04 23.85
CA ASN A 171 6.35 30.84 24.90
C ASN A 171 6.99 30.59 26.28
N VAL A 172 8.12 31.24 26.51
CA VAL A 172 8.75 31.28 27.83
C VAL A 172 9.12 32.71 28.17
N LYS A 173 8.66 33.21 29.33
CA LYS A 173 9.13 34.47 29.92
C LYS A 173 10.63 34.38 30.18
N LYS A 174 11.44 34.94 29.28
CA LYS A 174 12.89 34.80 29.28
C LYS A 174 13.56 36.16 29.38
N ASN A 175 14.65 36.22 30.15
CA ASN A 175 15.59 37.33 30.08
C ASN A 175 16.37 37.20 28.78
N LEU A 176 16.31 38.23 27.93
CA LEU A 176 16.94 38.23 26.61
C LEU A 176 18.11 39.22 26.53
N TYR A 177 19.13 38.86 25.76
CA TYR A 177 20.02 39.79 25.09
C TYR A 177 19.46 40.06 23.70
N GLU A 178 19.38 41.32 23.30
CA GLU A 178 18.84 41.73 22.01
C GLU A 178 19.77 42.74 21.35
N ASN A 179 20.02 42.54 20.07
CA ASN A 179 20.62 43.54 19.19
C ASN A 179 19.79 43.62 17.90
N LYS A 180 20.22 44.46 16.95
CA LYS A 180 19.54 44.65 15.66
C LYS A 180 19.40 43.35 14.83
N TYR A 181 20.23 42.34 15.09
CA TYR A 181 20.37 41.15 14.25
C TYR A 181 19.75 39.89 14.86
N ALA A 182 19.66 39.77 16.19
CA ALA A 182 19.21 38.57 16.86
C ALA A 182 18.79 38.81 18.33
N LYS A 183 17.98 37.88 18.85
CA LYS A 183 17.63 37.78 20.27
C LYS A 183 18.11 36.46 20.85
N PHE A 184 18.74 36.50 22.02
CA PHE A 184 19.21 35.30 22.72
C PHE A 184 18.71 35.27 24.15
N GLU A 185 18.23 34.11 24.60
CA GLU A 185 18.10 33.86 26.02
C GLU A 185 19.46 33.98 26.72
N LYS A 186 19.55 34.78 27.80
CA LYS A 186 20.84 35.05 28.48
C LYS A 186 21.55 33.78 28.94
N LYS A 187 20.79 32.82 29.50
CA LYS A 187 21.32 31.53 29.95
C LYS A 187 21.87 30.72 28.78
N LEU A 188 21.18 30.75 27.64
CA LEU A 188 21.57 30.03 26.43
C LEU A 188 22.88 30.58 25.87
N LEU A 189 22.98 31.90 25.75
CA LEU A 189 24.19 32.53 25.24
C LEU A 189 25.42 32.23 26.11
N GLY A 190 25.27 32.27 27.44
CA GLY A 190 26.33 31.87 28.37
C GLY A 190 26.74 30.40 28.21
N ARG A 191 25.78 29.50 28.04
CA ARG A 191 26.05 28.07 27.80
C ARG A 191 26.75 27.83 26.47
N LEU A 192 26.32 28.51 25.40
CA LEU A 192 26.94 28.47 24.08
C LEU A 192 28.42 28.87 24.14
N ASN A 193 28.75 29.93 24.87
CA ASN A 193 30.15 30.33 25.07
C ASN A 193 30.96 29.28 25.84
N ILE A 194 30.45 28.77 26.97
CA ILE A 194 31.13 27.74 27.78
C ILE A 194 31.43 26.48 26.95
N LEU A 195 30.53 26.11 26.05
CA LEU A 195 30.67 24.93 25.19
C LEU A 195 31.30 25.23 23.82
N ASN A 196 31.96 26.39 23.66
CA ASN A 196 32.66 26.81 22.44
C ASN A 196 31.79 26.72 21.18
N PHE A 197 30.49 27.03 21.31
CA PHE A 197 29.51 27.05 20.22
C PHE A 197 29.40 25.73 19.44
N LYS A 198 29.83 24.60 20.03
CA LYS A 198 29.79 23.29 19.40
C LYS A 198 28.38 22.73 19.41
N ILE A 199 27.70 22.87 18.28
CA ILE A 199 26.31 22.44 18.10
C ILE A 199 26.17 21.38 16.99
N LYS A 200 25.02 20.72 16.98
CA LYS A 200 24.54 19.79 15.95
C LYS A 200 23.12 20.16 15.59
N PHE A 201 22.80 20.16 14.31
CA PHE A 201 21.43 20.25 13.84
C PHE A 201 20.71 18.93 14.17
N LEU A 202 19.56 19.00 14.83
CA LEU A 202 18.76 17.84 15.18
C LEU A 202 17.60 17.67 14.20
N CYS A 203 16.73 18.67 14.12
CA CYS A 203 15.60 18.69 13.20
C CYS A 203 15.12 20.13 12.92
N GLY A 204 14.43 20.33 11.80
CA GLY A 204 13.66 21.52 11.48
C GLY A 204 12.16 21.23 11.52
N LEU A 205 11.41 22.24 11.91
CA LEU A 205 9.96 22.25 12.07
C LEU A 205 9.38 23.45 11.31
N GLU A 206 8.13 23.32 10.86
CA GLU A 206 7.39 24.39 10.19
C GLU A 206 6.01 24.56 10.84
N CYS A 207 5.62 25.81 11.10
CA CYS A 207 4.29 26.16 11.59
C CYS A 207 3.81 27.43 10.88
N ASN A 208 2.79 27.36 10.03
CA ASN A 208 2.24 28.52 9.32
C ASN A 208 3.32 29.42 8.66
N ASN A 209 4.25 28.82 7.92
CA ASN A 209 5.41 29.47 7.28
C ASN A 209 6.49 29.98 8.25
N GLU A 210 6.34 29.81 9.56
CA GLU A 210 7.39 30.02 10.54
C GLU A 210 8.32 28.80 10.56
N ILE A 211 9.63 29.06 10.48
CA ILE A 211 10.64 28.02 10.51
C ILE A 211 11.24 27.95 11.91
N ILE A 212 11.29 26.75 12.49
CA ILE A 212 12.02 26.49 13.73
C ILE A 212 13.09 25.46 13.45
N GLU A 213 14.33 25.76 13.81
CA GLU A 213 15.43 24.80 13.77
C GLU A 213 15.82 24.40 15.19
N VAL A 214 15.92 23.10 15.44
CA VAL A 214 16.29 22.51 16.73
C VAL A 214 17.74 22.07 16.68
N TYR A 215 18.49 22.51 17.69
CA TYR A 215 19.90 22.23 17.83
C TYR A 215 20.19 21.55 19.17
N GLU A 216 21.20 20.69 19.16
CA GLU A 216 21.73 20.00 20.32
C GLU A 216 23.19 20.39 20.52
N PHE A 217 23.62 20.54 21.78
CA PHE A 217 25.04 20.73 22.09
C PHE A 217 25.82 19.44 21.83
N ARG A 218 27.07 19.52 21.37
CA ARG A 218 27.86 18.29 21.13
C ARG A 218 28.28 17.58 22.41
N ASP A 219 28.56 18.37 23.42
CA ASP A 219 29.17 17.97 24.69
C ASP A 219 28.15 18.03 25.84
N SER A 220 26.86 18.21 25.53
CA SER A 220 25.75 18.20 26.47
C SER A 220 24.48 17.68 25.78
N ASN A 221 23.58 17.03 26.51
CA ASN A 221 22.26 16.63 26.00
C ASN A 221 21.25 17.79 26.00
N ASP A 222 21.68 19.00 26.36
CA ASP A 222 20.85 20.19 26.31
C ASP A 222 20.46 20.50 24.85
N ARG A 223 19.24 21.04 24.65
CA ARG A 223 18.73 21.42 23.33
C ARG A 223 18.19 22.85 23.33
N PHE A 224 18.25 23.48 22.18
CA PHE A 224 17.73 24.83 21.98
C PHE A 224 17.13 24.96 20.58
N ILE A 225 16.28 25.96 20.41
CA ILE A 225 15.67 26.29 19.13
C ILE A 225 16.18 27.63 18.59
N PHE A 226 16.14 27.75 17.28
CA PHE A 226 16.23 28.97 16.51
C PHE A 226 14.90 29.22 15.80
N VAL A 227 14.28 30.36 16.07
CA VAL A 227 13.04 30.81 15.42
C VAL A 227 13.43 31.74 14.26
N GLY A 228 13.04 31.33 13.06
CA GLY A 228 13.46 31.92 11.80
C GLY A 228 13.07 33.37 11.67
N ASN A 229 11.79 33.74 11.74
CA ASN A 229 11.36 35.11 11.46
C ASN A 229 11.82 36.09 12.54
N GLU A 230 11.73 35.70 13.81
CA GLU A 230 12.19 36.54 14.93
C GLU A 230 13.71 36.56 15.11
N LYS A 231 14.45 35.69 14.41
CA LYS A 231 15.90 35.48 14.59
C LYS A 231 16.26 35.28 16.06
N SER A 232 15.48 34.44 16.73
CA SER A 232 15.50 34.32 18.19
C SER A 232 15.91 32.94 18.65
N PHE A 233 16.69 32.88 19.73
CA PHE A 233 17.27 31.65 20.26
C PHE A 233 16.83 31.38 21.70
N TYR A 234 16.33 30.16 21.93
CA TYR A 234 15.65 29.80 23.16
C TYR A 234 16.04 28.39 23.60
N PHE A 235 16.32 28.16 24.89
CA PHE A 235 16.41 26.80 25.42
C PHE A 235 15.05 26.09 25.31
N ILE A 236 15.11 24.79 25.01
CA ILE A 236 13.94 23.92 25.10
C ILE A 236 13.71 23.56 26.57
N ASP A 237 12.48 23.72 27.03
CA ASP A 237 12.01 23.17 28.29
C ASP A 237 11.57 21.72 28.02
N GLU A 238 12.42 20.75 28.39
CA GLU A 238 12.18 19.33 28.11
C GLU A 238 10.86 18.81 28.69
N GLU A 239 10.36 19.39 29.79
CA GLU A 239 9.07 19.02 30.36
C GLU A 239 7.89 19.48 29.49
N LYS A 240 8.00 20.66 28.88
CA LYS A 240 6.98 21.20 27.95
C LYS A 240 7.08 20.60 26.55
N ALA A 241 8.27 20.17 26.16
CA ALA A 241 8.50 19.49 24.89
C ALA A 241 8.08 18.01 24.92
N LYS A 242 7.64 17.47 26.07
CA LYS A 242 7.08 16.12 26.16
C LYS A 242 5.83 16.02 25.29
N GLY A 243 5.93 15.22 24.22
CA GLY A 243 4.86 15.00 23.25
C GLY A 243 5.15 15.59 21.88
N ILE A 244 6.08 16.54 21.78
CA ILE A 244 6.52 17.09 20.50
C ILE A 244 7.56 16.13 19.91
N ASN A 245 7.34 15.71 18.67
CA ASN A 245 8.32 14.90 17.99
C ASN A 245 9.51 15.77 17.57
N LEU A 246 10.63 15.61 18.29
CA LEU A 246 11.93 16.24 17.99
C LEU A 246 12.95 15.23 17.44
N SER A 247 12.49 14.08 16.93
CA SER A 247 13.36 13.13 16.25
C SER A 247 13.94 13.78 14.98
N LYS A 248 15.09 13.26 14.56
CA LYS A 248 15.73 13.64 13.28
C LYS A 248 14.71 13.61 12.14
N ASN A 249 14.81 14.61 11.27
CA ASN A 249 13.99 14.63 10.06
C ASN A 249 14.41 13.52 9.10
N ASN A 250 13.41 12.90 8.50
CA ASN A 250 13.55 12.05 7.34
C ASN A 250 12.96 12.78 6.13
N SER A 251 13.29 12.33 4.93
CA SER A 251 12.65 12.84 3.72
C SER A 251 11.19 12.36 3.67
N ALA A 252 10.26 13.28 3.45
CA ALA A 252 8.85 12.95 3.27
C ALA A 252 8.65 12.02 2.07
N LYS A 253 9.38 12.24 0.97
CA LYS A 253 9.36 11.33 -0.19
C LYS A 253 9.93 9.96 0.13
N ALA A 254 10.98 9.86 0.96
CA ALA A 254 11.54 8.59 1.38
C ALA A 254 10.55 7.75 2.20
N GLU A 255 9.73 8.41 3.04
CA GLU A 255 8.65 7.76 3.76
C GLU A 255 7.56 7.23 2.81
N ILE A 256 7.14 8.05 1.84
CA ILE A 256 6.19 7.62 0.80
C ILE A 256 6.74 6.45 -0.02
N ILE A 257 8.01 6.49 -0.41
CA ILE A 257 8.68 5.39 -1.11
C ILE A 257 8.59 4.09 -0.30
N ALA A 258 8.92 4.14 1.00
CA ALA A 258 8.88 2.96 1.86
C ALA A 258 7.46 2.37 1.94
N GLN A 259 6.44 3.22 2.08
CA GLN A 259 5.03 2.79 2.09
C GLN A 259 4.60 2.16 0.77
N LEU A 260 5.00 2.73 -0.37
CA LEU A 260 4.69 2.17 -1.70
C LEU A 260 5.42 0.85 -1.96
N GLU A 261 6.67 0.71 -1.51
CA GLU A 261 7.43 -0.54 -1.60
C GLU A 261 6.80 -1.65 -0.75
N GLU A 262 6.37 -1.34 0.48
CA GLU A 262 5.64 -2.27 1.33
C GLU A 262 4.31 -2.69 0.68
N LYS A 263 3.55 -1.72 0.15
CA LYS A 263 2.30 -1.99 -0.54
C LYS A 263 2.50 -2.92 -1.75
N ASN A 264 3.49 -2.65 -2.58
CA ASN A 264 3.82 -3.52 -3.73
C ASN A 264 4.22 -4.93 -3.29
N ALA A 265 4.94 -5.08 -2.17
CA ALA A 265 5.28 -6.40 -1.63
C ALA A 265 4.02 -7.18 -1.20
N LEU A 266 3.06 -6.51 -0.54
CA LEU A 266 1.78 -7.11 -0.18
C LEU A 266 0.94 -7.48 -1.42
N SER A 267 0.87 -6.59 -2.41
CA SER A 267 0.18 -6.85 -3.69
C SER A 267 0.77 -8.05 -4.44
N ALA A 268 2.09 -8.23 -4.42
CA ALA A 268 2.74 -9.40 -5.02
C ALA A 268 2.34 -10.71 -4.33
N ILE A 269 2.20 -10.70 -3.00
CA ILE A 269 1.68 -11.84 -2.23
C ILE A 269 0.22 -12.07 -2.62
N GLU A 270 -0.62 -11.03 -2.66
CA GLU A 270 -2.02 -11.13 -3.07
C GLU A 270 -2.15 -11.77 -4.45
N MET A 271 -1.40 -11.32 -5.45
CA MET A 271 -1.39 -11.88 -6.81
C MET A 271 -1.05 -13.36 -6.86
N SER A 272 -0.16 -13.84 -5.98
CA SER A 272 0.15 -15.27 -5.88
C SER A 272 -1.03 -16.11 -5.38
N THR A 273 -1.93 -15.50 -4.59
CA THR A 273 -3.11 -16.16 -4.00
C THR A 273 -4.39 -15.99 -4.82
N ILE A 274 -4.50 -14.92 -5.63
CA ILE A 274 -5.69 -14.66 -6.47
C ILE A 274 -5.97 -15.84 -7.41
N LYS A 275 -4.95 -16.49 -7.97
CA LYS A 275 -5.13 -17.59 -8.94
C LYS A 275 -5.62 -18.89 -8.28
N THR A 276 -5.29 -19.14 -7.02
CA THR A 276 -5.52 -20.42 -6.34
C THR A 276 -6.68 -20.39 -5.37
N SER A 277 -7.06 -19.22 -4.86
CA SER A 277 -8.15 -19.08 -3.90
C SER A 277 -9.52 -19.16 -4.60
N LEU A 278 -10.39 -20.05 -4.12
CA LEU A 278 -11.82 -19.99 -4.41
C LEU A 278 -12.54 -19.55 -3.14
N PRO A 279 -13.50 -18.61 -3.21
CA PRO A 279 -14.37 -18.28 -2.08
C PRO A 279 -15.05 -19.54 -1.51
N GLU A 280 -15.22 -19.61 -0.18
CA GLU A 280 -15.77 -20.80 0.49
C GLU A 280 -17.15 -21.20 -0.04
N ASN A 281 -18.03 -20.22 -0.26
CA ASN A 281 -19.35 -20.45 -0.86
C ASN A 281 -19.26 -21.14 -2.23
N VAL A 282 -18.28 -20.80 -3.07
CA VAL A 282 -18.07 -21.45 -4.37
C VAL A 282 -17.54 -22.88 -4.18
N GLN A 283 -16.68 -23.10 -3.20
CA GLN A 283 -16.18 -24.45 -2.89
C GLN A 283 -17.29 -25.38 -2.40
N ASP A 284 -18.19 -24.89 -1.55
CA ASP A 284 -19.32 -25.66 -1.05
C ASP A 284 -20.30 -26.01 -2.18
N VAL A 285 -20.64 -25.03 -3.02
CA VAL A 285 -21.47 -25.27 -4.23
C VAL A 285 -20.84 -26.33 -5.13
N LEU A 286 -19.51 -26.29 -5.33
CA LEU A 286 -18.79 -27.26 -6.15
C LEU A 286 -18.80 -28.67 -5.52
N ARG A 287 -18.68 -28.76 -4.19
CA ARG A 287 -18.72 -30.01 -3.45
C ARG A 287 -20.10 -30.66 -3.51
N ASP A 288 -21.15 -29.87 -3.27
CA ASP A 288 -22.54 -30.33 -3.35
C ASP A 288 -22.88 -30.79 -4.77
N TYR A 289 -22.40 -30.04 -5.76
CA TYR A 289 -22.53 -30.41 -7.17
C TYR A 289 -21.84 -31.75 -7.48
N LEU A 290 -20.59 -31.92 -7.03
CA LEU A 290 -19.84 -33.17 -7.22
C LEU A 290 -20.53 -34.36 -6.57
N HIS A 291 -21.03 -34.17 -5.34
CA HIS A 291 -21.77 -35.20 -4.62
C HIS A 291 -23.01 -35.63 -5.42
N LYS A 292 -23.78 -34.66 -5.94
CA LYS A 292 -25.01 -34.92 -6.70
C LYS A 292 -24.75 -35.69 -8.00
N ILE A 293 -23.75 -35.31 -8.78
CA ILE A 293 -23.44 -36.03 -10.05
C ILE A 293 -22.71 -37.36 -9.84
N SER A 294 -22.28 -37.64 -8.61
CA SER A 294 -21.57 -38.87 -8.25
C SER A 294 -22.47 -39.91 -7.57
N SER A 295 -23.71 -39.57 -7.20
CA SER A 295 -24.62 -40.53 -6.58
C SER A 295 -25.05 -41.60 -7.58
N VAL A 296 -25.21 -42.83 -7.09
CA VAL A 296 -25.66 -43.97 -7.90
C VAL A 296 -27.08 -43.74 -8.39
N ASP A 297 -27.93 -43.23 -7.50
CA ASP A 297 -29.31 -42.84 -7.79
C ASP A 297 -29.37 -41.82 -8.93
N PHE A 298 -28.45 -40.85 -9.01
CA PHE A 298 -28.44 -39.89 -10.12
C PHE A 298 -28.20 -40.53 -11.48
N LEU A 299 -27.32 -41.53 -11.56
CA LEU A 299 -27.07 -42.26 -12.82
C LEU A 299 -28.24 -43.16 -13.21
N GLU A 300 -28.94 -43.72 -12.23
CA GLU A 300 -30.17 -44.50 -12.44
C GLU A 300 -31.34 -43.59 -12.83
N ASP A 301 -31.50 -42.43 -12.19
CA ASP A 301 -32.51 -41.42 -12.52
C ASP A 301 -32.28 -40.83 -13.92
N LEU A 302 -31.03 -40.58 -14.30
CA LEU A 302 -30.66 -40.19 -15.66
C LEU A 302 -31.03 -41.25 -16.69
N GLN A 303 -31.10 -42.52 -16.28
CA GLN A 303 -31.57 -43.61 -17.13
C GLN A 303 -33.10 -43.74 -17.10
N ASN A 304 -33.78 -43.46 -15.98
CA ASN A 304 -35.14 -43.95 -15.74
C ASN A 304 -36.28 -42.94 -15.51
N VAL A 305 -36.12 -41.63 -15.26
CA VAL A 305 -37.31 -40.79 -14.94
C VAL A 305 -37.28 -39.37 -15.51
N ASP A 306 -38.44 -38.91 -16.00
CA ASP A 306 -38.80 -37.51 -16.28
C ASP A 306 -39.00 -36.76 -14.95
N GLU A 307 -38.12 -35.83 -14.58
CA GLU A 307 -38.51 -34.81 -13.59
C GLU A 307 -37.75 -33.48 -13.69
N GLN A 308 -38.49 -32.41 -13.36
CA GLN A 308 -38.26 -31.03 -13.78
C GLN A 308 -37.34 -30.20 -12.88
N THR A 309 -36.50 -29.42 -13.56
CA THR A 309 -36.06 -28.03 -13.36
C THR A 309 -36.56 -27.26 -12.12
N ASN A 310 -35.68 -27.03 -11.12
CA ASN A 310 -35.71 -25.79 -10.29
C ASN A 310 -34.53 -25.58 -9.32
N ILE A 311 -33.64 -26.56 -9.13
CA ILE A 311 -32.72 -26.54 -7.98
C ILE A 311 -31.52 -25.59 -8.15
N LEU A 312 -30.99 -25.44 -9.37
CA LEU A 312 -29.75 -24.66 -9.57
C LEU A 312 -29.95 -23.14 -9.66
N ARG A 313 -31.12 -22.66 -10.13
CA ARG A 313 -31.44 -21.23 -10.13
C ARG A 313 -31.57 -20.66 -8.73
N THR A 314 -32.07 -21.45 -7.79
CA THR A 314 -32.18 -21.06 -6.37
C THR A 314 -30.80 -21.03 -5.68
N MET A 315 -29.86 -21.88 -6.09
CA MET A 315 -28.48 -21.87 -5.56
C MET A 315 -27.61 -20.73 -6.14
N LEU A 316 -27.86 -20.30 -7.39
CA LEU A 316 -27.15 -19.16 -8.02
C LEU A 316 -27.59 -17.79 -7.48
N ASN A 317 -28.75 -17.69 -6.83
CA ASN A 317 -29.26 -16.43 -6.25
C ASN A 317 -28.72 -16.11 -4.86
N ILE A 318 -27.79 -16.90 -4.33
CA ILE A 318 -27.10 -16.59 -3.07
C ILE A 318 -25.83 -15.78 -3.42
N ASN A 319 -25.97 -14.45 -3.37
CA ASN A 319 -24.92 -13.44 -3.27
C ASN A 319 -23.98 -13.24 -4.48
N ILE A 320 -24.52 -12.64 -5.54
CA ILE A 320 -23.74 -11.70 -6.36
C ILE A 320 -24.29 -10.30 -6.05
N ASN A 321 -23.71 -9.66 -5.04
CA ASN A 321 -23.75 -8.21 -4.82
C ASN A 321 -22.35 -7.76 -4.46
#